data_AF-A0A379V394-F1
#
_entry.id   AF-A0A379V394-F1
#
_cell.length_a   1.000
_cell.length_b   1.000
_cell.length_c   1.000
_cell.angle_alpha   90.00
_cell.angle_beta   90.00
_cell.angle_gamma   90.00
#
_symmetry.space_group_name_H-M   'P 1'
#
loop_
_entity.id
_entity.type
_entity.pdbx_description
1 polymer ?
#
loop_
_entity_poly.entity_id
_entity_poly.type
_entity_poly.pdbx_seq_one_letter_code
_entity_poly.pdbx_strand_id
1 'polypeptide(L)'
;MRIGALVQVADHAFLLWPLAFILSALLAMVGYFLVRKFAPEAGGSGIPEIEGALEELRPVRWWRVLPVKFIGGMGTLGAGMVLGREGPTVQIGGNLGRMVLDVFRMRSAEARHTLLATGAAAGLSAAFNAPLAGILFIIEEMRPQFRYNLISIKAVFTGVIMSSIVFRIFNGEAPIIEVGKLSDAPVNTLWLYLILGIIFGCVGRYLIRWCCVPRICFSAFMAAKLKNGC
;
A
#
# COMPACT_ATOMS: atom_id res chain seq x y z
N MET A 1 -8.33 34.09 -10.41
CA MET A 1 -7.29 34.54 -11.35
C MET A 1 -6.26 33.47 -11.78
N ARG A 2 -6.29 32.20 -11.30
CA ARG A 2 -5.27 31.17 -11.65
C ARG A 2 -5.77 30.00 -12.53
N ILE A 3 -7.08 29.81 -12.71
CA ILE A 3 -7.63 28.71 -13.53
C ILE A 3 -7.58 29.06 -15.03
N GLY A 4 -7.76 30.33 -15.40
CA GLY A 4 -7.73 30.78 -16.81
C GLY A 4 -6.36 30.61 -17.50
N ALA A 5 -5.25 30.71 -16.75
CA ALA A 5 -3.91 30.47 -17.29
C ALA A 5 -3.66 28.99 -17.62
N LEU A 6 -4.22 28.06 -16.82
CA LEU A 6 -4.12 26.62 -17.11
C LEU A 6 -4.95 26.23 -18.34
N VAL A 7 -6.08 26.91 -18.58
CA VAL A 7 -6.92 26.71 -19.78
C VAL A 7 -6.22 27.20 -21.04
N GLN A 8 -5.52 28.35 -21.01
CA GLN A 8 -4.75 28.81 -22.18
C GLN A 8 -3.54 27.94 -22.51
N VAL A 9 -2.90 27.31 -21.52
CA VAL A 9 -1.83 26.33 -21.78
C VAL A 9 -2.43 25.01 -22.30
N ALA A 10 -3.69 24.70 -21.96
CA ALA A 10 -4.41 23.50 -22.43
C ALA A 10 -4.64 23.49 -23.96
N ASP A 11 -4.71 24.65 -24.60
CA ASP A 11 -4.89 24.76 -26.06
C ASP A 11 -3.61 24.47 -26.87
N HIS A 12 -2.44 24.45 -26.21
CA HIS A 12 -1.15 24.14 -26.83
C HIS A 12 -0.64 22.76 -26.41
N ALA A 13 -1.19 21.71 -27.04
CA ALA A 13 -0.82 20.31 -26.81
C ALA A 13 0.70 20.04 -26.85
N PHE A 14 1.43 20.79 -27.68
CA PHE A 14 2.88 20.68 -27.82
C PHE A 14 3.67 21.14 -26.58
N LEU A 15 3.16 22.10 -25.79
CA LEU A 15 3.79 22.54 -24.53
C LEU A 15 3.33 21.74 -23.32
N LEU A 16 2.11 21.21 -23.33
CA LEU A 16 1.54 20.44 -22.21
C LEU A 16 2.26 19.12 -21.98
N TRP A 17 2.55 18.39 -23.05
CA TRP A 17 3.21 17.08 -22.96
C TRP A 17 4.58 17.13 -22.26
N PRO A 18 5.53 17.99 -22.68
CA PRO A 18 6.81 18.10 -21.99
C PRO A 18 6.66 18.64 -20.56
N LEU A 19 5.74 19.57 -20.32
CA LEU A 19 5.51 20.12 -18.99
C LEU A 19 4.92 19.09 -18.02
N ALA A 20 3.96 18.28 -18.48
CA ALA A 20 3.41 17.17 -17.72
C ALA A 20 4.48 16.11 -17.41
N PHE A 21 5.33 15.78 -18.39
CA PHE A 21 6.44 14.85 -18.19
C PHE A 21 7.44 15.36 -17.14
N ILE A 22 7.84 16.64 -17.23
CA ILE A 22 8.74 17.27 -16.27
C ILE A 22 8.10 17.29 -14.87
N LEU A 23 6.82 17.65 -14.77
CA LEU A 23 6.11 17.68 -13.49
C LEU A 23 6.01 16.28 -12.86
N SER A 24 5.64 15.25 -13.63
CA SER A 24 5.62 13.86 -13.16
C SER A 24 7.01 13.40 -12.73
N ALA A 25 8.06 13.73 -13.48
CA ALA A 25 9.43 13.40 -13.11
C ALA A 25 9.84 14.09 -11.80
N LEU A 26 9.51 15.37 -11.62
CA LEU A 26 9.78 16.11 -10.38
C LEU A 26 9.06 15.50 -9.19
N LEU A 27 7.77 15.19 -9.31
CA LEU A 27 6.99 14.56 -8.24
C LEU A 27 7.55 13.18 -7.86
N ALA A 28 7.91 12.36 -8.85
CA ALA A 28 8.54 11.07 -8.63
C ALA A 28 9.93 11.21 -7.96
N MET A 29 10.74 12.18 -8.39
CA MET A 29 12.05 12.46 -7.79
C MET A 29 11.94 12.92 -6.34
N VAL A 30 10.96 13.77 -6.01
CA VAL A 30 10.71 14.20 -4.62
C VAL A 30 10.34 13.00 -3.75
N GLY A 31 9.44 12.14 -4.22
CA GLY A 31 9.06 10.93 -3.50
C GLY A 31 10.23 9.98 -3.30
N TYR A 32 11.04 9.76 -4.34
CA TYR A 32 12.24 8.93 -4.27
C TYR A 32 13.28 9.50 -3.30
N PHE A 33 13.53 10.81 -3.35
CA PHE A 33 14.49 11.50 -2.49
C PHE A 33 14.09 11.40 -1.01
N LEU A 34 12.80 11.63 -0.69
CA LEU A 34 12.30 11.54 0.68
C LEU A 34 12.52 10.15 1.28
N VAL A 35 12.17 9.10 0.54
CA VAL A 35 12.37 7.71 0.95
C VAL A 35 13.86 7.41 1.16
N ARG A 36 14.71 7.76 0.19
CA ARG A 36 16.15 7.46 0.29
C ARG A 36 16.84 8.18 1.43
N LYS A 37 16.47 9.43 1.71
CA LYS A 37 17.18 10.28 2.68
C LYS A 37 16.70 10.06 4.11
N PHE A 38 15.39 9.89 4.32
CA PHE A 38 14.80 9.94 5.66
C PHE A 38 14.33 8.58 6.19
N ALA A 39 13.73 7.73 5.34
CA ALA A 39 13.19 6.43 5.74
C ALA A 39 13.31 5.40 4.61
N PRO A 40 14.46 4.74 4.44
CA PRO A 40 14.65 3.72 3.40
C PRO A 40 13.64 2.56 3.48
N GLU A 41 13.18 2.24 4.68
CA GLU A 41 12.12 1.25 4.96
C GLU A 41 10.74 1.66 4.42
N ALA A 42 10.52 2.92 4.07
CA ALA A 42 9.28 3.37 3.46
C ALA A 42 9.21 3.07 1.94
N GLY A 43 10.24 2.43 1.37
CA GLY A 43 10.28 2.09 -0.06
C GLY A 43 9.38 0.92 -0.46
N GLY A 44 8.86 0.96 -1.70
CA GLY A 44 8.05 -0.12 -2.26
C GLY A 44 6.69 -0.31 -1.58
N SER A 45 6.20 -1.55 -1.53
CA SER A 45 4.90 -1.88 -0.92
C SER A 45 4.85 -1.45 0.56
N GLY A 46 5.76 -1.95 1.38
CA GLY A 46 5.76 -1.73 2.83
C GLY A 46 5.04 -2.83 3.63
N ILE A 47 4.27 -3.70 2.97
CA ILE A 47 3.70 -4.90 3.60
C ILE A 47 4.79 -5.80 4.22
N PRO A 48 5.92 -6.13 3.54
CA PRO A 48 6.97 -6.95 4.15
C PRO A 48 7.65 -6.31 5.36
N GLU A 49 7.60 -4.97 5.49
CA GLU A 49 8.12 -4.28 6.67
C GLU A 49 7.20 -4.44 7.88
N ILE A 50 5.88 -4.48 7.65
CA ILE A 50 4.89 -4.73 8.71
C ILE A 50 4.90 -6.22 9.09
N GLU A 51 5.02 -7.14 8.13
CA GLU A 51 5.22 -8.57 8.40
C GLU A 51 6.47 -8.81 9.26
N GLY A 52 7.61 -8.26 8.83
CA GLY A 52 8.84 -8.36 9.60
C GLY A 52 8.75 -7.67 10.97
N ALA A 53 7.90 -6.67 11.13
CA ALA A 53 7.66 -6.04 12.43
C ALA A 53 6.78 -6.89 13.36
N LEU A 54 5.83 -7.67 12.82
CA LEU A 54 5.09 -8.68 13.60
C LEU A 54 5.99 -9.86 14.01
N GLU A 55 7.00 -10.18 13.21
CA GLU A 55 8.06 -11.14 13.56
C GLU A 55 9.12 -10.58 14.52
N GLU A 56 9.04 -9.30 14.90
CA GLU A 56 10.08 -8.60 15.65
C GLU A 56 11.46 -8.53 14.94
N LEU A 57 11.52 -8.89 13.65
CA LEU A 57 12.73 -8.80 12.83
C LEU A 57 13.00 -7.39 12.31
N ARG A 58 11.96 -6.54 12.23
CA ARG A 58 12.07 -5.18 11.72
C ARG A 58 11.52 -4.13 12.68
N PRO A 59 12.24 -3.01 12.89
CA PRO A 59 11.77 -1.94 13.75
C PRO A 59 10.74 -1.05 13.05
N VAL A 60 9.72 -0.61 13.80
CA VAL A 60 8.66 0.29 13.32
C VAL A 60 8.97 1.74 13.75
N ARG A 61 9.60 2.51 12.84
CA ARG A 61 10.00 3.91 13.08
C ARG A 61 8.91 4.89 12.63
N TRP A 62 7.77 4.88 13.31
CA TRP A 62 6.58 5.64 12.91
C TRP A 62 6.83 7.14 12.68
N TRP A 63 7.67 7.77 13.51
CA TRP A 63 8.00 9.20 13.38
C TRP A 63 8.72 9.56 12.07
N ARG A 64 9.42 8.61 11.45
CA ARG A 64 10.06 8.80 10.12
C ARG A 64 9.16 8.31 9.00
N VAL A 65 8.58 7.12 9.17
CA VAL A 65 7.85 6.45 8.09
C VAL A 65 6.54 7.15 7.76
N LEU A 66 5.78 7.65 8.75
CA LEU A 66 4.50 8.31 8.51
C LEU A 66 4.62 9.52 7.56
N PRO A 67 5.43 10.55 7.84
CA PRO A 67 5.54 11.70 6.93
C PRO A 67 6.17 11.32 5.59
N VAL A 68 7.18 10.45 5.59
CA VAL A 68 7.90 10.06 4.37
C VAL A 68 7.02 9.23 3.43
N LYS A 69 6.29 8.24 3.95
CA LYS A 69 5.41 7.38 3.16
C LYS A 69 4.20 8.14 2.63
N PHE A 70 3.64 9.05 3.44
CA PHE A 70 2.50 9.87 3.03
C PHE A 70 2.90 10.87 1.93
N ILE A 71 3.90 11.72 2.16
CA ILE A 71 4.33 12.74 1.19
C ILE A 71 4.97 12.09 -0.03
N GLY A 72 5.82 11.08 0.17
CA GLY A 72 6.46 10.36 -0.93
C GLY A 72 5.46 9.58 -1.77
N GLY A 73 4.46 8.96 -1.14
CA GLY A 73 3.36 8.27 -1.82
C GLY A 73 2.47 9.23 -2.62
N MET A 74 2.14 10.41 -2.07
CA MET A 74 1.44 11.45 -2.83
C MET A 74 2.23 11.89 -4.07
N GLY A 75 3.56 12.02 -3.95
CA GLY A 75 4.43 12.34 -5.08
C GLY A 75 4.42 11.26 -6.17
N THR A 76 4.63 9.99 -5.80
CA THR A 76 4.72 8.90 -6.80
C THR A 76 3.37 8.53 -7.41
N LEU A 77 2.29 8.48 -6.61
CA LEU A 77 0.94 8.24 -7.12
C LEU A 77 0.42 9.45 -7.91
N GLY A 78 0.70 10.67 -7.44
CA GLY A 78 0.35 11.90 -8.15
C GLY A 78 1.12 12.10 -9.46
N ALA A 79 2.31 11.53 -9.57
CA ALA A 79 3.08 11.50 -10.82
C ALA A 79 2.50 10.54 -11.88
N GLY A 80 1.51 9.71 -11.53
CA GLY A 80 0.92 8.71 -12.42
C GLY A 80 1.75 7.43 -12.56
N MET A 81 2.60 7.11 -11.59
CA MET A 81 3.34 5.84 -11.61
C MET A 81 2.39 4.65 -11.42
N VAL A 82 2.71 3.51 -12.03
CA VAL A 82 1.93 2.27 -11.92
C VAL A 82 2.13 1.63 -10.54
N LEU A 83 1.44 2.15 -9.54
CA LEU A 83 1.51 1.75 -8.14
C LEU A 83 0.11 1.80 -7.51
N GLY A 84 -0.12 0.90 -6.55
CA GLY A 84 -1.34 0.89 -5.74
C GLY A 84 -1.21 1.72 -4.47
N ARG A 85 -2.35 2.20 -3.95
CA ARG A 85 -2.45 2.87 -2.65
C ARG A 85 -2.40 1.93 -1.44
N GLU A 86 -2.55 0.62 -1.68
CA GLU A 86 -2.63 -0.42 -0.64
C GLU A 86 -1.38 -0.51 0.22
N GLY A 87 -0.21 -0.62 -0.41
CA GLY A 87 1.06 -0.71 0.31
C GLY A 87 1.30 0.49 1.23
N PRO A 88 1.20 1.74 0.71
CA PRO A 88 1.28 2.94 1.52
C PRO A 88 0.30 2.97 2.71
N THR A 89 -0.99 2.68 2.50
CA THR A 89 -1.98 2.76 3.59
C THR A 89 -1.79 1.67 4.63
N VAL A 90 -1.41 0.45 4.23
CA VAL A 90 -1.11 -0.65 5.15
C VAL A 90 0.10 -0.29 6.03
N GLN A 91 1.18 0.20 5.43
CA GLN A 91 2.37 0.59 6.19
C GLN A 91 2.11 1.80 7.09
N ILE A 92 1.37 2.81 6.61
CA ILE A 92 0.95 3.97 7.43
C ILE A 92 0.07 3.52 8.59
N GLY A 93 -0.93 2.69 8.32
CA GLY A 93 -1.84 2.14 9.32
C GLY A 93 -1.12 1.35 10.40
N GLY A 94 -0.21 0.45 10.02
CA GLY A 94 0.63 -0.28 10.98
C GLY A 94 1.50 0.66 11.83
N ASN A 95 2.15 1.65 11.22
CA ASN A 95 2.94 2.65 11.96
C ASN A 95 2.07 3.50 12.92
N LEU A 96 0.83 3.83 12.55
CA LEU A 96 -0.12 4.49 13.46
C LEU A 96 -0.48 3.59 14.65
N GLY A 97 -0.69 2.30 14.42
CA GLY A 97 -0.89 1.32 15.49
C GLY A 97 0.29 1.29 16.48
N ARG A 98 1.51 1.35 15.96
CA ARG A 98 2.72 1.46 16.79
C ARG A 98 2.82 2.81 17.53
N MET A 99 2.48 3.91 16.86
CA MET A 99 2.48 5.24 17.46
C MET A 99 1.52 5.29 18.67
N VAL A 100 0.30 4.76 18.51
CA VAL A 100 -0.68 4.68 19.60
C VAL A 100 -0.12 3.85 20.77
N LEU A 101 0.48 2.70 20.49
CA LEU A 101 1.12 1.87 21.51
C LEU A 101 2.18 2.65 22.32
N ASP A 102 3.07 3.37 21.62
CA ASP A 102 4.16 4.14 22.24
C ASP A 102 3.63 5.36 23.03
N VAL A 103 2.64 6.08 22.50
CA VAL A 103 2.01 7.24 23.16
C VAL A 103 1.30 6.84 24.44
N PHE A 104 0.53 5.75 24.41
CA PHE A 104 -0.15 5.21 25.60
C PHE A 104 0.75 4.33 26.48
N ARG A 105 2.04 4.19 26.13
CA ARG A 105 3.06 3.45 26.88
C ARG A 105 2.66 2.01 27.22
N MET A 106 1.95 1.35 26.31
CA MET A 106 1.52 -0.03 26.49
C MET A 106 2.71 -0.98 26.32
N ARG A 107 3.02 -1.76 27.36
CA ARG A 107 4.19 -2.67 27.38
C ARG A 107 3.86 -4.12 26.97
N SER A 108 2.60 -4.45 26.73
CA SER A 108 2.19 -5.80 26.36
C SER A 108 2.61 -6.14 24.92
N ALA A 109 3.28 -7.28 24.75
CA ALA A 109 3.62 -7.81 23.43
C ALA A 109 2.36 -8.14 22.62
N GLU A 110 1.29 -8.61 23.27
CA GLU A 110 -0.01 -8.84 22.63
C GLU A 110 -0.56 -7.53 22.08
N ALA A 111 -0.63 -6.47 22.91
CA ALA A 111 -1.13 -5.17 22.48
C ALA A 111 -0.32 -4.60 21.30
N ARG A 112 1.01 -4.81 21.29
CA ARG A 112 1.88 -4.43 20.17
C ARG A 112 1.44 -5.11 18.88
N HIS A 113 1.25 -6.42 18.90
CA HIS A 113 0.89 -7.17 17.69
C HIS A 113 -0.50 -6.77 17.25
N THR A 114 -1.47 -6.80 18.17
CA THR A 114 -2.88 -6.46 17.91
C THR A 114 -3.03 -5.07 17.30
N LEU A 115 -2.41 -4.03 17.86
CA LEU A 115 -2.54 -2.67 17.35
C LEU A 115 -1.85 -2.49 16.00
N LEU A 116 -0.68 -3.12 15.80
CA LEU A 116 0.03 -3.07 14.53
C LEU A 116 -0.82 -3.70 13.41
N ALA A 117 -1.39 -4.88 13.65
CA ALA A 117 -2.23 -5.55 12.67
C ALA A 117 -3.59 -4.90 12.47
N THR A 118 -4.19 -4.37 13.55
CA THR A 118 -5.44 -3.59 13.45
C THR A 118 -5.23 -2.37 12.57
N GLY A 119 -4.12 -1.66 12.74
CA GLY A 119 -3.74 -0.54 11.90
C GLY A 119 -3.50 -0.94 10.45
N ALA A 120 -2.78 -2.04 10.22
CA ALA A 120 -2.54 -2.58 8.88
C ALA A 120 -3.85 -2.98 8.16
N ALA A 121 -4.75 -3.71 8.85
CA ALA A 121 -6.07 -4.09 8.35
C ALA A 121 -6.94 -2.88 8.04
N ALA A 122 -6.97 -1.91 8.95
CA ALA A 122 -7.68 -0.65 8.78
C ALA A 122 -7.18 0.12 7.55
N GLY A 123 -5.86 0.13 7.33
CA GLY A 123 -5.22 0.72 6.16
C GLY A 123 -5.61 0.04 4.84
N LEU A 124 -5.68 -1.30 4.82
CA LEU A 124 -6.15 -2.05 3.65
C LEU A 124 -7.65 -1.85 3.41
N SER A 125 -8.45 -1.78 4.47
CA SER A 125 -9.89 -1.51 4.37
C SER A 125 -10.17 -0.15 3.74
N ALA A 126 -9.53 0.91 4.24
CA ALA A 126 -9.61 2.25 3.63
C ALA A 126 -9.02 2.25 2.20
N ALA A 127 -8.00 1.40 1.97
CA ALA A 127 -7.46 0.94 0.69
C ALA A 127 -8.47 0.64 -0.43
N PHE A 128 -9.61 0.08 -0.04
CA PHE A 128 -10.50 -0.58 -1.00
C PHE A 128 -11.98 -0.44 -0.69
N ASN A 129 -12.34 0.29 0.37
CA ASN A 129 -13.69 0.26 0.93
C ASN A 129 -14.16 -1.19 1.21
N ALA A 130 -13.22 -2.05 1.61
CA ALA A 130 -13.40 -3.50 1.70
C ALA A 130 -13.03 -4.01 3.10
N PRO A 131 -13.91 -3.86 4.10
CA PRO A 131 -13.62 -4.23 5.48
C PRO A 131 -13.29 -5.71 5.65
N LEU A 132 -14.03 -6.60 5.00
CA LEU A 132 -13.79 -8.03 5.09
C LEU A 132 -12.44 -8.44 4.49
N ALA A 133 -12.04 -7.81 3.39
CA ALA A 133 -10.72 -8.04 2.78
C ALA A 133 -9.58 -7.60 3.72
N GLY A 134 -9.74 -6.45 4.39
CA GLY A 134 -8.78 -5.97 5.40
C GLY A 134 -8.57 -6.97 6.54
N ILE A 135 -9.65 -7.58 7.03
CA ILE A 135 -9.61 -8.56 8.13
C ILE A 135 -9.01 -9.89 7.65
N LEU A 136 -9.45 -10.40 6.50
CA LEU A 136 -8.95 -11.65 5.92
C LEU A 136 -7.45 -11.56 5.61
N PHE A 137 -6.99 -10.42 5.11
CA PHE A 137 -5.57 -10.19 4.85
C PHE A 137 -4.68 -10.41 6.08
N ILE A 138 -5.11 -9.95 7.26
CA ILE A 138 -4.35 -10.22 8.51
C ILE A 138 -4.40 -11.71 8.89
N ILE A 139 -5.55 -12.37 8.67
CA ILE A 139 -5.76 -13.77 9.08
C ILE A 139 -5.08 -14.77 8.13
N GLU A 140 -4.94 -14.42 6.86
CA GLU A 140 -4.41 -15.29 5.82
C GLU A 140 -2.94 -15.02 5.51
N GLU A 141 -2.58 -13.76 5.19
CA GLU A 141 -1.23 -13.40 4.76
C GLU A 141 -0.31 -13.13 5.96
N MET A 142 -0.78 -12.36 6.95
CA MET A 142 0.00 -11.99 8.14
C MET A 142 -0.03 -13.08 9.25
N ARG A 143 -0.40 -14.31 8.87
CA ARG A 143 -0.83 -15.43 9.73
C ARG A 143 0.26 -16.05 10.63
N PRO A 144 1.51 -16.30 10.19
CA PRO A 144 2.43 -17.14 10.97
C PRO A 144 2.86 -16.57 12.34
N GLN A 145 2.58 -15.28 12.63
CA GLN A 145 3.15 -14.55 13.76
C GLN A 145 2.13 -14.06 14.81
N PHE A 146 0.83 -14.30 14.58
CA PHE A 146 -0.21 -13.94 15.53
C PHE A 146 -0.51 -15.11 16.47
N ARG A 147 -0.25 -14.93 17.76
CA ARG A 147 -0.89 -15.75 18.78
C ARG A 147 -2.38 -15.41 18.77
N TYR A 148 -3.15 -16.25 18.10
CA TYR A 148 -4.59 -16.10 17.92
C TYR A 148 -5.26 -16.01 19.29
N ASN A 149 -5.62 -14.79 19.69
CA ASN A 149 -6.49 -14.55 20.83
C ASN A 149 -7.77 -13.91 20.33
N LEU A 150 -8.92 -14.37 20.84
CA LEU A 150 -10.24 -13.85 20.47
C LEU A 150 -10.33 -12.33 20.67
N ILE A 151 -9.58 -11.81 21.64
CA ILE A 151 -9.45 -10.37 21.93
C ILE A 151 -8.81 -9.62 20.76
N SER A 152 -7.76 -10.19 20.15
CA SER A 152 -7.05 -9.55 19.04
C SER A 152 -7.91 -9.44 17.79
N ILE A 153 -8.66 -10.49 17.46
CA ILE A 153 -9.56 -10.47 16.31
C ILE A 153 -10.62 -9.40 16.50
N LYS A 154 -11.26 -9.35 17.68
CA LYS A 154 -12.26 -8.32 18.00
C LYS A 154 -11.70 -6.90 17.82
N ALA A 155 -10.45 -6.66 18.24
CA ALA A 155 -9.79 -5.38 18.05
C ALA A 155 -9.53 -5.05 16.56
N VAL A 156 -9.11 -6.03 15.76
CA VAL A 156 -8.96 -5.84 14.30
C VAL A 156 -10.30 -5.46 13.66
N PHE A 157 -11.38 -6.16 14.03
CA PHE A 157 -12.72 -5.84 13.56
C PHE A 157 -13.13 -4.40 13.91
N THR A 158 -12.95 -3.97 15.16
CA THR A 158 -13.33 -2.61 15.57
C THR A 158 -12.53 -1.54 14.82
N GLY A 159 -11.22 -1.71 14.67
CA GLY A 159 -10.39 -0.76 13.92
C GLY A 159 -10.75 -0.68 12.43
N VAL A 160 -11.04 -1.83 11.81
CA VAL A 160 -11.48 -1.89 10.40
C VAL A 160 -12.84 -1.24 10.20
N ILE A 161 -13.80 -1.46 11.11
CA ILE A 161 -15.12 -0.82 11.06
C ILE A 161 -14.96 0.70 11.13
N MET A 162 -14.18 1.20 12.10
CA MET A 162 -13.94 2.65 12.23
C MET A 162 -13.27 3.24 11.00
N SER A 163 -12.27 2.56 10.45
CA SER A 163 -11.59 2.98 9.22
C SER A 163 -12.56 3.08 8.03
N SER A 164 -13.44 2.10 7.87
CA SER A 164 -14.46 2.09 6.81
C SER A 164 -15.49 3.19 6.99
N ILE A 165 -15.93 3.47 8.23
CA ILE A 165 -16.85 4.58 8.52
C ILE A 165 -16.20 5.91 8.10
N VAL A 166 -14.96 6.14 8.52
CA VAL A 166 -14.22 7.36 8.13
C VAL A 166 -14.08 7.45 6.61
N PHE A 167 -13.69 6.36 5.95
CA PHE A 167 -13.60 6.33 4.49
C PHE A 167 -14.91 6.73 3.81
N ARG A 168 -16.05 6.20 4.27
CA ARG A 168 -17.38 6.46 3.72
C ARG A 168 -17.90 7.87 3.99
N ILE A 169 -17.54 8.47 5.13
CA ILE A 169 -17.87 9.87 5.41
C ILE A 169 -17.25 10.81 4.37
N PHE A 170 -16.01 10.53 3.95
CA PHE A 170 -15.28 11.38 3.00
C PHE A 170 -15.53 11.04 1.52
N ASN A 171 -15.65 9.76 1.17
CA ASN A 171 -15.75 9.32 -0.22
C ASN A 171 -17.17 8.87 -0.62
N GLY A 172 -18.11 8.87 0.32
CA GLY A 172 -19.45 8.34 0.12
C GLY A 172 -19.51 6.81 0.19
N GLU A 173 -20.69 6.28 -0.11
CA GLU A 173 -20.97 4.84 -0.02
C GLU A 173 -20.74 4.07 -1.33
N ALA A 174 -20.39 4.79 -2.40
CA ALA A 174 -20.20 4.19 -3.71
C ALA A 174 -19.02 3.18 -3.70
N PRO A 175 -19.16 2.04 -4.40
CA PRO A 175 -18.06 1.12 -4.58
C PRO A 175 -17.01 1.75 -5.51
N ILE A 176 -15.75 1.34 -5.34
CA ILE A 176 -14.64 1.83 -6.19
C ILE A 176 -14.80 1.35 -7.63
N ILE A 177 -15.39 0.17 -7.81
CA ILE A 177 -15.59 -0.46 -9.11
C ILE A 177 -17.05 -0.88 -9.23
N GLU A 178 -17.78 -0.25 -10.15
CA GLU A 178 -19.15 -0.64 -10.51
C GLU A 178 -19.12 -1.54 -11.75
N VAL A 179 -19.43 -2.82 -11.57
CA VAL A 179 -19.48 -3.82 -12.66
C VAL A 179 -20.93 -4.10 -13.09
N GLY A 180 -21.92 -3.61 -12.33
CA GLY A 180 -23.33 -3.93 -12.52
C GLY A 180 -23.65 -5.39 -12.18
N LYS A 181 -24.82 -5.87 -12.63
CA LYS A 181 -25.23 -7.26 -12.44
C LYS A 181 -24.82 -8.09 -13.66
N LEU A 182 -23.92 -9.04 -13.43
CA LEU A 182 -23.50 -10.02 -14.44
C LEU A 182 -24.47 -11.20 -14.48
N SER A 183 -24.43 -11.98 -15.57
CA SER A 183 -25.20 -13.21 -15.72
C SER A 183 -24.71 -14.30 -14.77
N ASP A 184 -25.63 -15.16 -14.32
CA ASP A 184 -25.28 -16.30 -13.47
C ASP A 184 -24.41 -17.32 -14.24
N ALA A 185 -23.47 -17.94 -13.53
CA ALA A 185 -22.60 -18.96 -14.10
C ALA A 185 -23.21 -20.37 -13.92
N PRO A 186 -23.70 -21.02 -14.99
CA PRO A 186 -24.25 -22.37 -14.89
C PRO A 186 -23.14 -23.40 -14.59
N VAL A 187 -23.50 -24.47 -13.86
CA VAL A 187 -22.54 -25.47 -13.34
C VAL A 187 -21.69 -26.11 -14.46
N ASN A 188 -22.24 -26.26 -15.66
CA ASN A 188 -21.53 -26.78 -16.84
C ASN A 188 -20.42 -25.86 -17.37
N THR A 189 -20.34 -24.61 -16.93
CA THR A 189 -19.27 -23.66 -17.32
C THR A 189 -18.15 -23.58 -16.28
N LEU A 190 -18.29 -24.21 -15.10
CA LEU A 190 -17.32 -24.11 -14.02
C LEU A 190 -15.91 -24.63 -14.38
N TRP A 191 -15.80 -25.60 -15.28
CA TRP A 191 -14.51 -26.11 -15.76
C TRP A 191 -13.69 -25.03 -16.50
N LEU A 192 -14.33 -24.03 -17.11
CA LEU A 192 -13.64 -22.90 -17.74
C LEU A 192 -12.90 -22.05 -16.70
N TYR A 193 -13.50 -21.84 -15.52
CA TYR A 193 -12.86 -21.11 -14.42
C TYR A 193 -11.68 -21.89 -13.82
N LEU A 194 -11.73 -23.23 -13.83
CA LEU A 194 -10.59 -24.06 -13.45
C LEU A 194 -9.41 -23.88 -14.42
N ILE A 195 -9.66 -23.94 -15.73
CA ILE A 195 -8.62 -23.70 -16.75
C ILE A 195 -8.05 -22.29 -16.59
N LEU A 196 -8.91 -21.30 -16.39
CA LEU A 196 -8.49 -19.91 -16.15
C LEU A 196 -7.60 -19.80 -14.89
N GLY A 197 -7.95 -20.50 -13.81
CA GLY A 197 -7.15 -20.59 -12.59
C GLY A 197 -5.76 -21.21 -12.82
N ILE A 198 -5.67 -22.27 -13.63
CA ILE A 198 -4.39 -22.89 -14.02
C ILE A 198 -3.54 -21.89 -14.81
N ILE A 199 -4.14 -21.17 -15.76
CA ILE A 199 -3.45 -20.14 -16.55
C ILE A 199 -2.92 -19.04 -15.63
N PHE A 200 -3.74 -18.50 -14.72
CA PHE A 200 -3.29 -17.48 -13.76
C PHE A 200 -2.21 -17.99 -12.81
N GLY A 201 -2.27 -19.26 -12.38
CA GLY A 201 -1.22 -19.88 -11.56
C GLY A 201 0.13 -19.92 -12.28
N CYS A 202 0.13 -20.36 -13.54
CA CYS A 202 1.33 -20.37 -14.39
C CYS A 202 1.87 -18.95 -14.62
N VAL A 203 1.02 -18.02 -15.06
CA VAL A 203 1.40 -16.62 -15.32
C VAL A 203 1.92 -15.95 -14.04
N GLY A 204 1.27 -16.18 -12.90
CA GLY A 204 1.69 -15.64 -11.61
C GLY A 204 3.12 -16.07 -11.24
N ARG A 205 3.46 -17.35 -11.44
CA ARG A 205 4.81 -17.85 -11.18
C ARG A 205 5.87 -17.15 -12.04
N TYR A 206 5.58 -16.95 -13.32
CA TYR A 206 6.46 -16.18 -14.21
C TYR A 206 6.54 -14.72 -13.76
N LEU A 207 5.41 -14.06 -13.52
CA LEU A 207 5.37 -12.66 -13.11
C LEU A 207 6.21 -12.38 -11.86
N ILE A 208 6.17 -13.26 -10.85
CA ILE A 208 7.01 -13.14 -9.64
C ILE A 208 8.51 -13.11 -10.01
N ARG A 209 8.94 -14.00 -10.92
CA ARG A 209 10.33 -14.03 -11.38
C ARG A 209 10.69 -12.76 -12.15
N TRP A 210 9.79 -12.31 -13.02
CA TRP A 210 9.95 -11.09 -13.82
C TRP A 210 9.96 -9.81 -12.99
N CYS A 211 9.26 -9.76 -11.84
CA CYS A 211 9.34 -8.64 -10.91
C CYS A 211 10.64 -8.65 -10.08
N CYS A 212 11.14 -9.84 -9.75
CA CYS A 212 12.32 -9.98 -8.87
C CYS A 212 13.64 -9.62 -9.58
N VAL A 213 13.80 -9.98 -10.87
CA VAL A 213 15.04 -9.73 -11.63
C VAL A 213 15.35 -8.23 -11.78
N PRO A 214 14.42 -7.36 -12.25
CA PRO A 214 14.63 -5.92 -12.33
C PRO A 214 14.91 -5.28 -10.97
N ARG A 215 14.29 -5.78 -9.89
CA ARG A 215 14.55 -5.30 -8.53
C ARG A 215 16.00 -5.54 -8.12
N ILE A 216 16.55 -6.72 -8.42
CA ILE A 216 17.95 -7.07 -8.15
C ILE A 216 18.89 -6.27 -9.05
N CYS A 217 18.59 -6.15 -10.35
CA CYS A 217 19.39 -5.33 -11.26
C CYS A 217 19.43 -3.86 -10.84
N PHE A 218 18.29 -3.31 -10.44
CA PHE A 218 18.19 -1.91 -9.99
C PHE A 218 18.92 -1.70 -8.67
N SER A 219 18.79 -2.61 -7.70
CA SER A 219 19.53 -2.51 -6.44
C SER A 219 21.05 -2.62 -6.66
N ALA A 220 21.49 -3.51 -7.55
CA ALA A 220 22.89 -3.65 -7.94
C ALA A 220 23.42 -2.39 -8.65
N PHE A 221 22.67 -1.82 -9.60
CA PHE A 221 23.02 -0.57 -10.28
C PHE A 221 23.16 0.59 -9.29
N MET A 222 22.20 0.73 -8.38
CA MET A 222 22.22 1.79 -7.38
C MET A 222 23.34 1.61 -6.34
N ALA A 223 23.68 0.37 -5.98
CA ALA A 223 24.81 0.07 -5.11
C ALA A 223 26.15 0.37 -5.80
N ALA A 224 26.28 0.05 -7.10
CA ALA A 224 27.46 0.38 -7.90
C ALA A 224 27.65 1.90 -8.02
N LYS A 225 26.58 2.67 -8.25
CA LYS A 225 26.65 4.14 -8.29
C LYS A 225 27.00 4.78 -6.95
N LEU A 226 26.59 4.18 -5.82
CA LEU A 226 26.97 4.68 -4.49
C LEU A 226 28.43 4.37 -4.15
N LYS A 227 28.99 3.25 -4.63
CA LYS A 227 30.41 2.91 -4.43
C LYS A 227 31.37 3.75 -5.30
N ASN A 228 30.94 4.13 -6.50
CA ASN A 228 31.75 4.93 -7.44
C ASN A 228 31.52 6.44 -7.33
N GLY A 229 30.80 6.90 -6.30
CA GLY A 229 30.37 8.29 -6.08
C GLY A 229 30.95 8.94 -4.84
N CYS A 230 32.09 8.45 -4.34
CA CYS A 230 33.06 9.19 -3.52
C CYS A 230 34.33 9.36 -4.35
#